data_AF-A0AAP2WWP3-F1
#
_entry.id   AF-A0AAP2WWP3-F1
#
_cell.length_a   1.000
_cell.length_b   1.000
_cell.length_c   1.000
_cell.angle_alpha   90.00
_cell.angle_beta   90.00
_cell.angle_gamma   90.00
#
_symmetry.space_group_name_H-M   'P 1'
#
loop_
_entity.id
_entity.type
_entity.pdbx_description
1 polymer ?
#
loop_
_entity_poly.entity_id
_entity_poly.type
_entity_poly.pdbx_seq_one_letter_code
_entity_poly.pdbx_strand_id
1 'polypeptide(L)' 'MKKIWIVFIMIITVIVIIIIPALAGALVGALASLVLALPTLPTALIGALGGACSGLAFLLNAKTNGNKGL' A
#
# COMPACT_ATOMS: atom_id res chain seq x y z
N MET A 1 4.05 -24.72 -14.64
CA MET A 1 3.32 -23.44 -14.87
C MET A 1 3.92 -22.74 -16.08
N LYS A 2 3.12 -22.29 -17.07
CA LYS A 2 3.65 -21.51 -18.19
C LYS A 2 4.20 -20.17 -17.67
N LYS A 3 5.27 -19.63 -18.28
CA LYS A 3 5.91 -18.36 -17.86
C LYS A 3 4.91 -17.20 -17.71
N ILE A 4 3.86 -17.17 -18.53
CA ILE A 4 2.79 -16.15 -18.46
C ILE A 4 2.05 -16.13 -17.11
N TRP A 5 1.83 -17.30 -16.50
CA TRP A 5 1.14 -17.40 -15.20
C TRP A 5 2.01 -16.86 -14.06
N ILE A 6 3.32 -17.06 -14.13
CA ILE A 6 4.26 -16.56 -13.11
C ILE A 6 4.28 -15.03 -13.13
N VAL A 7 4.36 -14.44 -14.32
CA VAL A 7 4.32 -12.98 -14.48
C VAL A 7 2.99 -12.40 -14.00
N PHE A 8 1.88 -13.07 -14.30
CA PHE A 8 0.56 -12.64 -13.85
C PHE A 8 0.45 -12.64 -12.31
N ILE A 9 0.86 -13.73 -11.65
CA ILE A 9 0.84 -13.84 -10.19
C ILE A 9 1.72 -12.75 -9.58
N MET A 10 2.92 -12.51 -10.11
CA MET A 10 3.83 -11.47 -9.63
C MET A 10 3.19 -10.07 -9.67
N ILE A 11 2.52 -9.72 -10.78
CA ILE A 11 1.84 -8.43 -10.93
C ILE A 11 0.72 -8.28 -9.89
N ILE A 12 -0.11 -9.31 -9.72
CA ILE A 12 -1.19 -9.30 -8.73
C ILE A 12 -0.64 -9.14 -7.31
N THR A 13 0.43 -9.84 -6.96
CA THR A 13 1.08 -9.71 -5.65
C THR A 13 1.55 -8.28 -5.39
N VAL A 14 2.21 -7.64 -6.37
CA VAL A 14 2.67 -6.25 -6.22
C VAL A 14 1.48 -5.30 -6.03
N ILE A 15 0.41 -5.47 -6.81
CA ILE A 15 -0.81 -4.66 -6.69
C ILE A 15 -1.40 -4.81 -5.28
N VAL A 16 -1.52 -6.04 -4.78
CA VAL A 16 -2.09 -6.32 -3.46
C VAL A 16 -1.25 -5.69 -2.34
N ILE A 17 0.08 -5.77 -2.44
CA ILE A 17 1.00 -5.17 -1.45
C ILE A 17 0.89 -3.64 -1.42
N ILE A 18 0.44 -3.00 -2.49
CA ILE A 18 0.22 -1.54 -2.52
C ILE A 18 -1.22 -1.19 -2.08
N ILE A 19 -2.22 -1.93 -2.57
CA ILE A 19 -3.63 -1.64 -2.32
C ILE A 19 -4.03 -1.86 -0.86
N ILE A 20 -3.56 -2.92 -0.21
CA ILE A 20 -3.93 -3.18 1.19
C ILE A 20 -3.45 -2.05 2.11
N PRO A 21 -2.17 -1.64 2.08
CA PRO A 21 -1.72 -0.47 2.83
C PRO A 21 -2.44 0.82 2.44
N ALA A 22 -2.75 1.03 1.15
CA ALA A 22 -3.52 2.20 0.71
C ALA A 22 -4.94 2.24 1.32
N LEU A 23 -5.63 1.10 1.40
CA LEU A 23 -6.94 0.98 2.05
C LEU A 23 -6.84 1.26 3.56
N ALA A 24 -5.83 0.71 4.22
CA ALA A 24 -5.57 0.96 5.64
C ALA A 24 -5.24 2.45 5.89
N GLY A 25 -4.41 3.04 5.04
CA GLY A 25 -4.09 4.46 5.09
C GLY A 25 -5.31 5.35 4.85
N ALA A 26 -6.19 5.00 3.92
CA ALA A 26 -7.43 5.71 3.67
C ALA A 26 -8.35 5.69 4.90
N LEU A 27 -8.47 4.52 5.55
CA LEU A 27 -9.23 4.37 6.79
C LEU A 27 -8.65 5.25 7.90
N VAL A 28 -7.33 5.23 8.11
CA VAL A 28 -6.66 6.08 9.11
C VAL A 28 -6.86 7.56 8.79
N GLY A 29 -6.74 7.96 7.52
CA GLY A 29 -6.99 9.34 7.08
C GLY A 29 -8.44 9.79 7.31
N ALA A 30 -9.41 8.91 7.04
CA ALA A 30 -10.81 9.19 7.33
C ALA A 30 -11.06 9.35 8.84
N LEU A 31 -10.49 8.49 9.68
CA LEU A 31 -10.57 8.61 11.15
C LEU A 31 -9.91 9.91 11.65
N ALA A 32 -8.74 10.25 11.10
CA ALA A 32 -8.04 11.49 11.44
C ALA A 32 -8.86 12.73 11.07
N SER A 33 -9.61 12.69 9.96
CA SER A 33 -10.46 13.81 9.54
C SER A 33 -11.55 14.14 10.55
N LEU A 34 -12.09 13.13 11.25
CA LEU A 34 -13.07 13.32 12.31
C LEU A 34 -12.44 14.00 13.53
N VAL A 35 -11.22 13.58 13.90
CA VAL A 35 -10.49 14.12 15.07
C VAL A 35 -10.02 15.55 14.84
N LEU A 36 -9.56 15.88 13.63
CA LEU A 36 -9.04 17.21 13.29
C LEU A 36 -10.08 18.15 12.67
N ALA A 37 -11.35 17.74 12.56
CA ALA A 37 -12.40 18.48 11.87
C ALA A 37 -12.00 18.92 10.43
N LEU A 38 -11.33 18.03 9.71
CA LEU A 38 -10.89 18.23 8.33
C LEU A 38 -11.90 17.64 7.33
N PRO A 39 -11.88 18.08 6.06
CA PRO A 39 -12.71 17.46 5.04
C PRO A 39 -12.32 15.98 4.85
N THR A 40 -13.31 15.09 4.91
CA THR A 40 -13.11 13.64 4.98
C THR A 40 -12.44 13.07 3.73
N LEU A 41 -12.96 13.40 2.55
CA LEU A 41 -12.48 12.86 1.27
C LEU A 41 -11.00 13.19 0.98
N PRO A 42 -10.54 14.44 1.03
CA PRO A 42 -9.14 14.74 0.77
C PRO A 42 -8.21 14.15 1.83
N THR A 43 -8.62 14.11 3.10
CA THR A 43 -7.81 13.53 4.18
C THR A 43 -7.68 12.01 4.02
N ALA A 44 -8.75 11.32 3.62
CA ALA A 44 -8.72 9.90 3.29
C ALA A 44 -7.83 9.62 2.06
N LEU A 45 -7.86 10.48 1.03
CA LEU A 45 -6.98 10.38 -0.14
C LEU A 45 -5.50 10.55 0.25
N ILE A 46 -5.17 11.51 1.11
CA ILE A 46 -3.81 11.70 1.64
C ILE A 46 -3.37 10.46 2.43
N GLY A 47 -4.25 9.94 3.29
CA GLY A 47 -4.02 8.69 4.01
C GLY A 47 -3.75 7.52 3.06
N ALA A 48 -4.55 7.40 1.98
CA ALA A 48 -4.38 6.35 0.98
C ALA A 48 -3.02 6.44 0.26
N LEU A 49 -2.60 7.66 -0.10
CA LEU A 49 -1.28 7.91 -0.68
C LEU A 49 -0.16 7.50 0.29
N GLY A 50 -0.24 7.88 1.56
CA GLY A 50 0.73 7.49 2.58
C GLY A 50 0.78 5.96 2.79
N GLY A 51 -0.37 5.31 2.78
CA GLY A 51 -0.49 3.86 2.81
C GLY A 51 0.19 3.19 1.61
N ALA A 52 -0.14 3.62 0.38
CA ALA A 52 0.48 3.14 -0.84
C ALA A 52 2.01 3.31 -0.83
N CYS A 53 2.50 4.46 -0.38
CA CYS A 53 3.93 4.71 -0.21
C CYS A 53 4.60 3.73 0.77
N SER A 54 3.91 3.37 1.86
CA SER A 54 4.40 2.38 2.82
C SER A 54 4.50 0.98 2.20
N GLY A 55 3.49 0.58 1.40
CA GLY A 55 3.54 -0.67 0.61
C GLY A 55 4.69 -0.69 -0.40
N LEU A 56 4.94 0.43 -1.07
CA LEU A 56 6.09 0.57 -1.97
C LEU A 56 7.42 0.49 -1.23
N ALA A 57 7.54 1.16 -0.08
CA ALA A 57 8.74 1.09 0.76
C ALA A 57 9.01 -0.34 1.25
N PHE A 58 7.97 -1.10 1.59
CA PHE A 58 8.09 -2.53 1.93
C PHE A 58 8.64 -3.35 0.75
N LEU A 59 8.13 -3.15 -0.47
CA LEU A 59 8.63 -3.84 -1.67
C LEU A 59 10.09 -3.48 -1.98
N LEU A 60 10.44 -2.19 -1.86
CA LEU A 60 11.81 -1.73 -2.04
C LEU A 60 12.75 -2.34 -0.98
N ASN A 61 12.31 -2.38 0.27
CA ASN A 61 13.07 -3.01 1.35
C ASN A 61 13.26 -4.52 1.10
N ALA A 62 12.22 -5.22 0.67
CA ALA A 62 12.33 -6.65 0.32
C ALA A 62 13.35 -6.89 -0.80
N LYS A 63 13.42 -5.98 -1.79
CA LYS A 63 14.42 -6.03 -2.87
C LYS A 63 15.84 -5.78 -2.36
N THR A 64 16.04 -4.80 -1.47
CA THR A 64 17.38 -4.43 -0.97
C THR A 64 17.91 -5.39 0.09
N ASN A 65 17.05 -5.92 0.97
CA ASN A 65 17.44 -6.90 1.99
C ASN A 65 17.61 -8.32 1.43
N GLY A 66 17.29 -8.56 0.15
CA GLY A 66 17.60 -9.81 -0.53
C GLY A 66 17.06 -11.06 0.17
N ASN A 67 15.79 -11.04 0.58
CA ASN A 67 15.14 -12.15 1.31
C ASN A 67 15.69 -12.45 2.72
N LYS A 68 16.53 -11.59 3.31
CA LYS A 68 17.04 -11.77 4.69
C LYS A 68 15.98 -11.52 5.79
N GLY A 69 14.71 -11.37 5.42
CA GLY A 69 13.65 -10.90 6.30
C GLY A 69 13.70 -9.38 6.47
N LEU A 70 12.61 -8.86 7.05
CA LEU A 70 12.57 -7.52 7.65
C LEU A 70 13.42 -7.52 8.92
#